data_AF-A0A8T7JK11-F1
#
_entry.id   AF-A0A8T7JK11-F1
#
_cell.length_a   1.000
_cell.length_b   1.000
_cell.length_c   1.000
_cell.angle_alpha   90.00
_cell.angle_beta   90.00
_cell.angle_gamma   90.00
#
_symmetry.space_group_name_H-M   'P 1'
#
loop_
_entity.id
_entity.type
_entity.pdbx_description
1 polymer ?
#
loop_
_entity_poly.entity_id
_entity_poly.type
_entity_poly.pdbx_seq_one_letter_code
_entity_poly.pdbx_strand_id
1 'polypeptide(L)'
;MSDKDARAQYIAKEMQKIGIMDTPGAILVGLGLYGKFGANGNAFHPLLNDPSIINTMLVVGGSIMAYCAYRAIMVVTKKQTLDKD
;
A
#
# COMPACT_ATOMS: atom_id res chain seq x y z
N MET A 1 1.54 32.98 4.81
CA MET A 1 1.76 31.52 4.87
C MET A 1 3.18 31.27 4.39
N SER A 2 4.04 30.60 5.15
CA SER A 2 5.43 30.39 4.75
C SER A 2 5.49 29.35 3.63
N ASP A 3 6.42 29.49 2.67
CA ASP A 3 6.64 28.49 1.60
C ASP A 3 6.86 27.07 2.15
N LYS A 4 7.44 26.96 3.35
CA LYS A 4 7.63 25.69 4.07
C LYS A 4 6.29 25.03 4.42
N ASP A 5 5.30 25.81 4.85
CA ASP A 5 3.98 25.32 5.24
C ASP A 5 3.20 24.81 4.02
N ALA A 6 3.25 25.54 2.90
CA ALA A 6 2.60 25.15 1.65
C ALA A 6 3.17 23.82 1.10
N ARG A 7 4.49 23.63 1.20
CA ARG A 7 5.18 22.39 0.79
C ARG A 7 4.84 21.21 1.69
N ALA A 8 4.83 21.41 3.01
CA ALA A 8 4.45 20.37 3.96
C ALA A 8 3.03 19.86 3.70
N GLN A 9 2.09 20.78 3.42
CA GLN A 9 0.72 20.43 3.07
C GLN A 9 0.61 19.69 1.73
N TYR A 10 1.40 20.07 0.71
CA TYR A 10 1.42 19.36 -0.57
C TYR A 10 1.88 17.89 -0.41
N ILE A 11 2.98 17.68 0.32
CA ILE A 11 3.51 16.34 0.60
C ILE A 11 2.51 15.53 1.43
N ALA A 12 1.90 16.14 2.45
CA ALA A 12 0.87 15.47 3.25
C ALA A 12 -0.31 15.01 2.38
N LYS A 13 -0.79 15.83 1.44
CA LYS A 13 -1.85 15.46 0.51
C LYS A 13 -1.45 14.31 -0.42
N GLU A 14 -0.24 14.31 -0.97
CA GLU A 14 0.23 13.23 -1.83
C GLU A 14 0.42 11.91 -1.05
N MET A 15 0.95 11.97 0.17
CA MET A 15 1.04 10.81 1.06
C MET A 15 -0.33 10.28 1.48
N GLN A 16 -1.31 11.17 1.72
CA GLN A 16 -2.68 10.78 2.05
C GLN A 16 -3.35 10.04 0.87
N LYS A 17 -3.16 10.51 -0.37
CA LYS A 17 -3.64 9.79 -1.57
C LYS A 17 -3.03 8.41 -1.69
N ILE A 18 -1.72 8.29 -1.43
CA ILE A 18 -1.02 7.00 -1.43
C ILE A 18 -1.63 6.09 -0.35
N GLY A 19 -1.84 6.58 0.87
CA GLY A 19 -2.42 5.80 1.97
C GLY A 19 -3.83 5.28 1.66
N ILE A 20 -4.68 6.07 1.01
CA ILE A 20 -6.02 5.64 0.58
C ILE A 20 -5.94 4.48 -0.42
N MET A 21 -4.94 4.50 -1.32
CA MET A 21 -4.74 3.44 -2.31
C MET A 21 -4.05 2.20 -1.73
N ASP A 22 -3.13 2.40 -0.78
CA ASP A 22 -2.36 1.33 -0.15
C ASP A 22 -3.21 0.50 0.82
N THR A 23 -4.14 1.13 1.54
CA THR A 23 -5.02 0.45 2.51
C THR A 23 -5.75 -0.77 1.95
N PRO A 24 -6.48 -0.69 0.81
CA PRO A 24 -7.11 -1.88 0.22
C PRO A 24 -6.09 -2.93 -0.25
N GLY A 25 -4.92 -2.50 -0.75
CA GLY A 25 -3.81 -3.41 -1.09
C GLY A 25 -3.30 -4.15 0.14
N ALA A 26 -3.14 -3.46 1.27
CA ALA A 26 -2.75 -4.02 2.56
C ALA A 26 -3.75 -5.05 3.08
N ILE A 27 -5.04 -4.75 2.98
CA ILE A 27 -6.10 -5.69 3.34
C ILE A 27 -6.04 -6.94 2.45
N LEU A 28 -5.91 -6.78 1.13
CA LEU A 28 -5.81 -7.90 0.18
C LEU A 28 -4.63 -8.82 0.49
N VAL A 29 -3.43 -8.26 0.70
CA VAL A 29 -2.25 -9.06 1.06
C VAL A 29 -2.43 -9.74 2.42
N GLY A 30 -2.92 -9.00 3.43
CA GLY A 30 -3.15 -9.54 4.76
C GLY A 30 -4.12 -10.72 4.76
N LEU A 31 -5.23 -10.59 4.03
CA LEU A 31 -6.22 -11.65 3.84
C LEU A 31 -5.66 -12.84 3.07
N GLY A 32 -4.90 -12.59 1.99
CA GLY A 32 -4.23 -13.66 1.23
C GLY A 32 -3.21 -14.42 2.07
N LEU A 33 -2.39 -13.73 2.88
CA LEU A 33 -1.45 -14.35 3.79
C LEU A 33 -2.16 -15.15 4.89
N TYR A 34 -3.24 -14.61 5.44
CA TYR A 34 -4.08 -15.32 6.41
C TYR A 34 -4.68 -16.60 5.81
N GLY A 35 -5.27 -16.54 4.61
CA GLY A 35 -5.81 -17.71 3.93
C GLY A 35 -4.72 -18.76 3.65
N LYS A 36 -3.53 -18.33 3.23
CA LYS A 36 -2.42 -19.23 2.89
C LYS A 36 -1.75 -19.90 4.09
N PHE A 37 -1.52 -19.15 5.16
CA PHE A 37 -0.68 -19.58 6.30
C PHE A 37 -1.42 -19.70 7.63
N GLY A 38 -2.51 -18.94 7.82
CA GLY A 38 -3.26 -18.91 9.08
C GLY A 38 -4.47 -19.84 9.11
N ALA A 39 -5.21 -19.94 8.01
CA ALA A 39 -6.48 -20.65 7.95
C ALA A 39 -6.34 -22.18 7.98
N ASN A 40 -5.28 -22.75 7.41
CA ASN A 40 -5.07 -24.21 7.31
C ASN A 40 -6.31 -24.99 6.82
N GLY A 41 -7.11 -24.39 5.93
CA GLY A 41 -8.35 -24.97 5.39
C GLY A 41 -9.63 -24.65 6.18
N ASN A 42 -9.55 -23.89 7.27
CA ASN A 42 -10.68 -23.45 8.08
C ASN A 42 -10.74 -21.91 8.21
N ALA A 43 -10.70 -21.21 7.08
CA ALA A 43 -10.79 -19.75 7.07
C ALA A 43 -12.17 -19.27 7.51
N PHE A 44 -12.24 -18.07 8.09
CA PHE A 44 -13.51 -17.42 8.48
C PHE A 44 -14.45 -17.15 7.29
N HIS A 45 -13.95 -17.14 6.06
CA HIS A 45 -14.75 -16.94 4.85
C HIS A 45 -14.37 -17.98 3.77
N PRO A 46 -15.33 -18.63 3.09
CA PRO A 46 -15.06 -19.67 2.08
C PRO A 46 -14.12 -19.23 0.94
N LEU A 47 -14.19 -17.95 0.56
CA LEU A 47 -13.29 -17.33 -0.43
C LEU A 47 -11.80 -17.48 -0.07
N LEU A 48 -11.47 -17.57 1.22
CA LEU A 48 -10.10 -17.70 1.71
C LEU A 48 -9.65 -19.16 1.85
N ASN A 49 -10.49 -20.13 1.48
CA ASN A 49 -10.12 -21.53 1.36
C ASN A 49 -9.79 -21.92 -0.10
N ASP A 50 -10.09 -21.06 -1.07
CA ASP A 50 -9.74 -21.29 -2.47
C ASP A 50 -8.31 -20.77 -2.77
N PRO A 51 -7.36 -21.65 -3.14
CA PRO A 51 -5.99 -21.26 -3.46
C PRO A 51 -5.88 -20.23 -4.60
N SER A 52 -6.81 -20.27 -5.57
CA SER A 52 -6.85 -19.34 -6.70
C SER A 52 -7.20 -17.93 -6.25
N ILE A 53 -8.17 -17.81 -5.33
CA ILE A 53 -8.57 -16.54 -4.74
C ILE A 53 -7.45 -15.98 -3.86
N ILE A 54 -6.85 -16.82 -3.00
CA ILE A 54 -5.71 -16.43 -2.16
C ILE A 54 -4.55 -15.88 -3.01
N ASN A 55 -4.15 -16.61 -4.06
CA ASN A 55 -3.07 -16.16 -4.93
C ASN A 55 -3.42 -14.87 -5.67
N THR A 56 -4.67 -14.71 -6.10
CA THR A 56 -5.14 -13.48 -6.74
C THR A 56 -5.07 -12.29 -5.77
N MET A 57 -5.52 -12.47 -4.52
CA MET A 57 -5.41 -11.45 -3.47
C MET A 57 -3.96 -11.04 -3.21
N LEU A 58 -3.04 -12.00 -3.14
CA LEU A 58 -1.62 -11.74 -2.95
C LEU A 58 -0.98 -11.02 -4.14
N VAL A 59 -1.29 -11.43 -5.37
CA VAL A 59 -0.73 -10.80 -6.59
C VAL A 59 -1.25 -9.39 -6.76
N VAL A 60 -2.57 -9.19 -6.65
CA VAL A 60 -3.20 -7.87 -6.80
C VAL A 60 -2.78 -6.95 -5.66
N GLY A 61 -2.91 -7.41 -4.41
CA GLY A 61 -2.53 -6.63 -3.23
C GLY A 61 -1.03 -6.32 -3.21
N GLY A 62 -0.19 -7.28 -3.57
CA GLY A 62 1.26 -7.10 -3.65
C GLY A 62 1.68 -6.10 -4.73
N SER A 63 0.99 -6.11 -5.87
CA SER A 63 1.21 -5.14 -6.95
C SER A 63 0.83 -3.72 -6.53
N ILE A 64 -0.30 -3.56 -5.82
CA ILE A 64 -0.75 -2.27 -5.27
C ILE A 64 0.26 -1.74 -4.25
N MET A 65 0.70 -2.60 -3.31
CA MET A 65 1.72 -2.23 -2.32
C MET A 65 3.04 -1.83 -2.99
N ALA A 66 3.52 -2.61 -3.97
CA ALA A 66 4.76 -2.31 -4.66
C ALA A 66 4.69 -0.95 -5.38
N TYR A 67 3.55 -0.66 -6.03
CA TYR A 67 3.30 0.63 -6.67
C TYR A 67 3.24 1.79 -5.65
N CYS A 68 2.51 1.60 -4.54
CA CYS A 68 2.39 2.61 -3.48
C CYS A 68 3.75 2.88 -2.81
N ALA A 69 4.54 1.84 -2.55
CA ALA A 69 5.90 1.96 -2.01
C ALA A 69 6.81 2.73 -2.98
N TYR A 70 6.79 2.40 -4.28
CA TYR A 70 7.56 3.11 -5.31
C TYR A 70 7.19 4.60 -5.37
N ARG A 71 5.88 4.89 -5.38
CA ARG A 71 5.32 6.25 -5.34
C ARG A 71 5.76 7.02 -4.07
N ALA A 72 5.70 6.38 -2.91
CA ALA A 72 6.09 6.99 -1.64
C ALA A 72 7.58 7.31 -1.61
N ILE A 73 8.44 6.37 -2.03
CA ILE A 73 9.89 6.57 -2.15
C ILE A 73 10.18 7.75 -3.08
N MET A 74 9.54 7.83 -4.26
CA MET A 74 9.71 8.97 -5.17
C MET A 74 9.30 10.32 -4.57
N VAL A 75 8.19 10.38 -3.81
CA VAL A 75 7.75 11.62 -3.14
C VAL A 75 8.76 12.05 -2.08
N VAL A 76 9.36 11.10 -1.36
CA VAL A 76 10.37 11.35 -0.32
C VAL A 76 11.74 11.67 -0.91
N THR A 77 12.13 11.09 -2.04
CA THR A 77 13.43 11.40 -2.69
C THR A 77 13.41 12.75 -3.41
N LYS A 78 12.29 13.15 -4.03
CA LYS A 78 12.12 14.52 -4.56
C LYS A 78 12.30 15.62 -3.52
N LYS A 79 12.18 15.28 -2.24
CA LYS A 79 12.45 16.14 -1.10
C LYS A 79 13.95 16.45 -0.92
N GLN A 80 14.85 15.54 -1.33
CA GLN A 80 16.29 15.66 -1.05
C GLN A 80 17.07 16.43 -2.12
N THR A 81 16.59 16.44 -3.36
CA THR A 81 17.24 17.15 -4.48
C THR A 81 16.87 18.64 -4.56
N LEU A 82 15.73 19.05 -3.99
CA LEU A 82 15.26 20.45 -3.97
C LEU A 82 15.63 21.21 -2.68
N ASP A 83 16.32 20.56 -1.74
CA ASP A 83 16.83 21.15 -0.49
C ASP A 83 18.32 21.57 -0.61
N LYS A 84 18.92 21.36 -1.80
CA LYS A 84 20.34 21.62 -2.09
C LYS A 84 20.59 22.79 -3.05
N ASP A 85 19.56 23.54 -3.44
CA ASP A 85 19.67 24.77 -4.23
C ASP A 85 19.22 26.00 -3.43
#